data_AF-A0A954FK60-F1
#
_entry.id   AF-A0A954FK60-F1
#
_cell.length_a   1.000
_cell.length_b   1.000
_cell.length_c   1.000
_cell.angle_alpha   90.00
_cell.angle_beta   90.00
_cell.angle_gamma   90.00
#
_symmetry.space_group_name_H-M   'P 1'
#
loop_
_entity.id
_entity.type
_entity.pdbx_description
1 polymer ?
#
loop_
_entity_poly.entity_id
_entity_poly.type
_entity_poly.pdbx_seq_one_letter_code
_entity_poly.pdbx_strand_id
1 'polypeptide(L)'
;MALPTTNGRKKDGTFAVGNPGGSGNPFAGKVNKLRSVMLKCVTEKKMKQLTEKLLDMALEGDLKAAELLLSRLLGKPTSEQQGPTVAIQNNVSGQQQSVDGRELALTVARRIQAERAEAGED
;
A
#
# COMPACT_ATOMS: atom_id res chain seq x y z
N MET A 1 -46.36 -2.03 18.15
CA MET A 1 -45.05 -2.16 18.83
C MET A 1 -44.46 -3.52 18.46
N ALA A 2 -43.25 -3.57 17.89
CA ALA A 2 -42.58 -4.84 17.58
C ALA A 2 -42.03 -5.44 18.88
N LEU A 3 -42.42 -6.68 19.18
CA LEU A 3 -41.96 -7.40 20.37
C LEU A 3 -40.45 -7.68 20.28
N PRO A 4 -39.71 -7.57 21.40
CA PRO A 4 -38.28 -7.88 21.41
C PRO A 4 -38.04 -9.35 21.06
N THR A 5 -37.00 -9.62 20.27
CA THR A 5 -36.48 -10.98 20.10
C THR A 5 -35.76 -11.43 21.38
N THR A 6 -35.54 -12.73 21.55
CA THR A 6 -34.89 -13.35 22.73
C THR A 6 -33.54 -12.73 23.10
N ASN A 7 -32.88 -12.06 22.15
CA ASN A 7 -31.57 -11.42 22.33
C ASN A 7 -31.67 -9.89 22.59
N GLY A 8 -32.84 -9.36 22.99
CA GLY A 8 -33.01 -7.94 23.33
C GLY A 8 -32.94 -6.97 22.14
N ARG A 9 -33.01 -7.48 20.90
CA ARG A 9 -33.00 -6.69 19.66
C ARG A 9 -34.33 -6.77 18.93
N LYS A 10 -34.63 -5.76 18.12
CA LYS A 10 -35.76 -5.77 17.18
C LYS A 10 -35.38 -6.54 15.92
N LYS A 11 -36.37 -6.85 15.08
CA LYS A 11 -36.19 -7.56 13.79
C LYS A 11 -35.30 -6.80 12.79
N ASP A 12 -35.16 -5.49 12.95
CA ASP A 12 -34.30 -4.60 12.14
C ASP A 12 -32.83 -4.55 12.64
N GLY A 13 -32.48 -5.33 13.67
CA GLY A 13 -31.15 -5.36 14.26
C GLY A 13 -30.87 -4.25 15.28
N THR A 14 -31.80 -3.31 15.48
CA THR A 14 -31.68 -2.27 16.50
C THR A 14 -31.93 -2.81 17.90
N PHE A 15 -31.42 -2.10 18.91
CA PHE A 15 -31.70 -2.46 20.30
C PHE A 15 -33.16 -2.18 20.64
N ALA A 16 -33.85 -3.14 21.26
CA ALA A 16 -35.20 -2.93 21.76
C ALA A 16 -35.18 -2.00 22.99
N VAL A 17 -36.30 -1.32 23.24
CA VAL A 17 -36.47 -0.52 24.46
C VAL A 17 -36.36 -1.46 25.67
N GLY A 18 -35.55 -1.08 26.66
CA GLY A 18 -35.27 -1.93 27.83
C GLY A 18 -34.16 -2.96 27.62
N ASN A 19 -33.44 -2.93 26.49
CA ASN A 19 -32.24 -3.76 26.33
C ASN A 19 -31.17 -3.37 27.37
N PRO A 20 -30.72 -4.29 28.25
CA PRO A 20 -29.72 -3.99 29.29
C PRO A 20 -28.33 -3.68 28.71
N GLY A 21 -28.10 -3.95 27.42
CA GLY A 21 -26.79 -3.83 26.79
C GLY A 21 -25.87 -4.98 27.20
N GLY A 22 -24.59 -4.86 26.85
CA GLY A 22 -23.54 -5.75 27.37
C GLY A 22 -22.94 -5.19 28.65
N SER A 23 -22.18 -6.01 29.39
CA SER A 23 -21.50 -5.64 30.65
C SER A 23 -20.46 -4.51 30.55
N GLY A 24 -20.29 -3.92 29.37
CA GLY A 24 -19.31 -2.88 29.09
C GLY A 24 -17.88 -3.44 28.98
N ASN A 25 -16.97 -2.61 28.49
CA ASN A 25 -15.55 -2.97 28.46
C ASN A 25 -14.92 -2.73 29.85
N PRO A 26 -14.37 -3.76 30.53
CA PRO A 26 -13.76 -3.61 31.86
C PRO A 26 -12.57 -2.63 31.87
N PHE A 27 -11.94 -2.39 30.72
CA PHE A 27 -10.83 -1.45 30.58
C PHE A 27 -11.26 -0.06 30.12
N ALA A 28 -12.56 0.21 29.91
CA ALA A 28 -13.03 1.49 29.39
C ALA A 28 -12.51 2.69 30.20
N GLY A 29 -12.53 2.59 31.54
CA GLY A 29 -12.01 3.63 32.42
C GLY A 29 -10.50 3.85 32.27
N LYS A 30 -9.72 2.77 32.18
CA LYS A 30 -8.25 2.83 31.99
C LYS A 30 -7.89 3.46 30.64
N VAL A 31 -8.58 3.03 29.56
CA VAL A 31 -8.38 3.57 28.21
C VAL A 31 -8.76 5.04 28.14
N ASN A 32 -9.86 5.45 28.78
CA ASN A 32 -10.26 6.86 28.80
C ASN A 32 -9.20 7.74 29.48
N LYS A 33 -8.66 7.28 30.62
CA LYS A 33 -7.55 7.97 31.29
C LYS A 33 -6.32 8.13 30.37
N LEU A 34 -5.86 7.04 29.74
CA LEU A 34 -4.73 7.10 28.79
C LEU A 34 -5.00 8.07 27.63
N ARG A 35 -6.20 7.99 27.03
CA ARG A 35 -6.58 8.87 25.92
C ARG A 35 -6.61 10.34 26.35
N SER A 36 -7.14 10.63 27.54
CA SER A 36 -7.16 12.00 28.08
C SER A 36 -5.75 12.58 28.27
N VAL A 37 -4.80 11.77 28.73
CA VAL A 37 -3.40 12.19 28.88
C VAL A 37 -2.78 12.45 27.51
N MET A 38 -2.98 11.54 26.55
CA MET A 38 -2.49 11.73 25.18
C MET A 38 -3.01 13.02 24.55
N LEU A 39 -4.32 13.29 24.64
CA LEU A 39 -4.91 14.51 24.09
C LEU A 39 -4.35 15.79 24.74
N LYS A 40 -3.97 15.75 26.02
CA LYS A 40 -3.32 16.87 26.70
C LYS A 40 -1.86 17.08 26.25
N CYS A 41 -1.16 16.00 25.92
CA CYS A 41 0.23 16.07 25.45
C CYS A 41 0.32 16.57 24.00
N VAL A 42 -0.66 16.25 23.18
CA VAL A 42 -0.71 16.64 21.76
C VAL A 42 -1.21 18.08 21.65
N THR A 43 -0.26 19.01 21.72
CA THR A 43 -0.52 20.46 21.51
C THR A 43 -0.41 20.82 20.03
N GLU A 44 -1.03 21.93 19.62
CA GLU A 44 -0.93 22.46 18.24
C GLU A 44 0.52 22.64 17.79
N LYS A 45 1.37 23.16 18.67
CA LYS A 45 2.81 23.31 18.39
C LYS A 45 3.48 21.97 18.09
N LYS A 46 3.20 20.95 18.90
CA LYS A 46 3.76 19.60 18.70
C LYS A 46 3.21 18.94 17.44
N MET A 47 1.93 19.17 17.13
CA MET A 47 1.33 18.72 15.87
C MET A 47 2.00 19.35 14.67
N LYS A 48 2.24 20.67 14.69
CA LYS A 48 2.97 21.36 13.61
C LYS A 48 4.36 20.75 13.40
N GLN A 49 5.12 20.59 14.47
CA GLN A 49 6.47 19.98 14.41
C GLN A 49 6.44 18.53 13.90
N LEU A 50 5.41 17.76 14.26
CA LEU A 50 5.23 16.39 13.76
C LEU A 50 4.93 16.40 12.26
N THR A 51 4.07 17.30 11.79
CA THR A 51 3.72 17.44 10.38
C THR A 51 4.90 17.91 9.54
N GLU A 52 5.70 18.86 10.04
CA GLU A 52 6.94 19.30 9.37
C GLU A 52 7.90 18.12 9.16
N LYS A 53 8.18 17.34 10.21
CA LYS A 53 9.00 16.13 10.10
C LYS A 53 8.43 15.09 9.14
N LEU A 54 7.11 14.90 9.17
CA LEU A 54 6.44 13.95 8.28
C LEU A 54 6.54 14.39 6.81
N LEU A 55 6.52 15.70 6.55
CA LEU A 55 6.73 16.28 5.23
C LEU A 55 8.17 16.06 4.77
N ASP A 56 9.16 16.31 5.63
CA ASP A 56 10.57 16.07 5.31
C ASP A 56 10.80 14.60 4.93
N MET A 57 10.27 13.65 5.72
CA MET A 57 10.34 12.21 5.41
C MET A 57 9.68 11.86 4.07
N ALA A 58 8.54 12.47 3.76
CA ALA A 58 7.86 12.26 2.48
C ALA A 58 8.69 12.79 1.30
N LEU A 59 9.34 13.94 1.46
CA LEU A 59 10.23 14.53 0.46
C LEU A 59 11.52 13.73 0.27
N GLU A 60 12.03 13.10 1.33
CA GLU A 60 13.17 12.16 1.30
C GLU A 60 12.83 10.83 0.61
N GLY A 61 11.55 10.58 0.30
CA GLY A 61 11.10 9.41 -0.46
C GLY A 61 10.40 8.33 0.37
N ASP A 62 10.06 8.59 1.64
CA ASP A 62 9.19 7.68 2.40
C ASP A 62 7.76 7.72 1.84
N LEU A 63 7.44 6.74 1.01
CA LEU A 63 6.12 6.58 0.39
C LEU A 63 4.99 6.46 1.41
N LYS A 64 5.24 5.91 2.61
CA LYS A 64 4.20 5.81 3.65
C LYS A 64 3.92 7.15 4.30
N ALA A 65 4.95 7.96 4.52
CA ALA A 65 4.78 9.33 5.00
C ALA A 65 4.00 10.17 3.97
N ALA A 66 4.34 10.03 2.69
CA ALA A 66 3.63 10.69 1.59
C ALA A 66 2.17 10.23 1.50
N GLU A 67 1.89 8.92 1.56
CA GLU A 67 0.52 8.39 1.56
C GLU A 67 -0.29 8.90 2.76
N LEU A 68 0.30 8.93 3.96
CA LEU A 68 -0.37 9.42 5.16
C LEU A 68 -0.74 10.90 5.03
N LEU A 69 0.17 11.74 4.52
CA LEU A 69 -0.10 13.16 4.27
C LEU A 69 -1.18 13.37 3.21
N LEU A 70 -1.04 12.71 2.06
CA LEU A 70 -1.98 12.85 0.95
C LEU A 70 -3.37 12.32 1.32
N SER A 71 -3.45 11.17 1.99
CA SER A 71 -4.74 10.61 2.42
C SER A 71 -5.47 11.48 3.44
N ARG A 72 -4.74 12.28 4.23
CA ARG A 72 -5.34 13.18 5.21
C ARG A 72 -5.72 14.54 4.64
N LEU A 73 -5.01 15.02 3.61
CA LEU A 73 -5.28 16.30 2.95
C LEU A 73 -6.28 16.18 1.79
N LEU A 74 -6.09 15.18 0.93
CA LEU A 74 -6.86 14.98 -0.30
C LEU A 74 -7.94 13.89 -0.15
N GLY A 75 -7.92 13.17 0.98
CA GLY A 75 -8.78 12.01 1.21
C GLY A 75 -8.17 10.71 0.68
N LYS A 76 -8.78 9.58 1.04
CA LYS A 76 -8.39 8.29 0.44
C LYS A 76 -8.78 8.30 -1.03
N PRO A 77 -7.91 7.88 -1.95
CA PRO A 77 -8.32 7.67 -3.33
C PRO A 77 -9.47 6.66 -3.31
N THR A 78 -10.64 7.09 -3.80
CA THR A 78 -11.77 6.17 -3.98
C THR A 78 -11.31 5.09 -4.94
N SER A 79 -11.46 3.83 -4.55
CA SER A 79 -11.10 2.66 -5.37
C SER A 79 -11.87 2.59 -6.71
N GLU A 80 -12.82 3.49 -6.94
CA GLU A 80 -13.56 3.67 -8.19
C GLU A 80 -12.74 4.38 -9.29
N GLN A 81 -11.59 4.96 -8.95
CA GLN A 81 -10.62 5.46 -9.94
C GLN A 81 -9.63 4.35 -10.35
N GLN A 82 -10.06 3.09 -10.39
CA GLN A 82 -9.55 2.20 -11.42
C GLN A 82 -10.19 2.66 -12.72
N GLY A 83 -9.59 3.67 -13.37
CA GLY A 83 -9.77 3.83 -14.81
C GLY A 83 -9.53 2.47 -15.47
N PRO A 84 -10.13 2.18 -16.65
CA PRO A 84 -9.98 0.86 -17.26
C PRO A 84 -8.51 0.51 -17.19
N THR A 85 -8.17 -0.63 -16.58
CA THR A 85 -6.82 -1.17 -16.64
C THR A 85 -6.46 -1.10 -18.11
N VAL A 86 -5.71 -0.09 -18.51
CA VAL A 86 -5.08 -0.06 -19.80
C VAL A 86 -4.16 -1.25 -19.63
N ALA A 87 -4.55 -2.38 -20.22
CA ALA A 87 -3.64 -3.46 -20.42
C ALA A 87 -2.49 -2.77 -21.15
N ILE A 88 -1.44 -2.44 -20.40
CA ILE A 88 -0.15 -2.22 -20.99
C ILE A 88 0.16 -3.61 -21.50
N GLN A 89 -0.31 -3.88 -22.72
CA GLN A 89 0.13 -4.98 -23.52
C GLN A 89 1.59 -4.63 -23.74
N ASN A 90 2.45 -5.06 -22.81
CA ASN A 90 3.86 -5.15 -23.06
C ASN A 90 3.96 -6.09 -24.24
N ASN A 91 3.93 -5.52 -25.45
CA ASN A 91 4.29 -6.23 -26.65
C ASN A 91 5.82 -6.33 -26.65
N VAL A 92 6.35 -7.03 -25.66
CA VAL A 92 7.65 -7.68 -25.76
C VAL A 92 7.36 -9.00 -26.47
N SER A 93 6.90 -8.91 -27.72
CA SER A 93 7.20 -9.94 -28.72
C SER A 93 8.67 -9.77 -29.14
N GLY A 94 9.56 -9.77 -28.15
CA GLY A 94 10.88 -10.31 -28.36
C GLY A 94 10.62 -11.79 -28.58
N GLN A 95 10.78 -12.24 -29.82
CA GLN A 95 10.90 -13.65 -30.08
C GLN A 95 11.93 -14.19 -29.09
N GLN A 96 11.50 -14.99 -28.11
CA GLN A 96 12.39 -15.95 -27.47
C GLN A 96 12.76 -16.96 -28.57
N GLN A 97 13.67 -16.57 -29.47
CA GLN A 97 14.47 -17.52 -30.18
C GLN A 97 15.36 -18.15 -29.12
N SER A 98 15.03 -19.39 -28.76
CA SER A 98 15.91 -20.27 -28.02
C SER A 98 17.17 -20.47 -28.86
N VAL A 99 18.13 -19.57 -28.72
CA VAL A 99 19.48 -19.78 -29.24
C VAL A 99 20.14 -20.75 -28.28
N ASP A 100 20.17 -22.01 -28.68
CA ASP A 100 20.84 -23.08 -27.98
C ASP A 100 22.29 -22.63 -27.72
N GLY A 101 22.69 -22.50 -26.45
CA GLY A 101 23.91 -21.76 -26.06
C GLY A 101 25.20 -22.30 -26.70
N ARG A 102 25.17 -23.52 -27.25
CA ARG A 102 26.26 -24.13 -28.02
C ARG A 102 26.45 -23.49 -29.40
N GLU A 103 25.37 -23.05 -30.04
CA GLU A 103 25.40 -22.48 -31.39
C GLU A 103 25.97 -21.05 -31.39
N LEU A 104 25.65 -20.26 -30.35
CA LEU A 104 26.24 -18.94 -30.13
C LEU A 104 27.75 -19.01 -29.87
N ALA A 105 28.20 -19.98 -29.05
CA ALA A 105 29.62 -20.17 -28.78
C ALA A 105 30.42 -20.53 -30.05
N LEU A 106 29.86 -21.39 -30.91
CA LEU A 106 30.46 -21.76 -32.20
C LEU A 106 30.47 -20.59 -33.20
N THR A 107 29.43 -19.76 -33.21
CA THR A 107 29.33 -18.60 -34.12
C THR A 107 30.31 -17.50 -33.73
N VAL A 108 30.41 -17.20 -32.43
CA VAL A 108 31.37 -16.22 -31.90
C VAL A 108 32.81 -16.72 -32.10
N ALA A 109 33.08 -18.01 -31.88
CA ALA A 109 34.41 -18.59 -32.11
C ALA A 109 34.83 -18.51 -33.58
N ARG A 110 33.93 -18.79 -34.54
CA ARG A 110 34.22 -18.64 -35.98
C ARG A 110 34.49 -17.19 -36.37
N ARG A 111 33.77 -16.23 -35.79
CA ARG A 111 33.97 -14.81 -36.09
C ARG A 111 35.31 -14.28 -35.57
N ILE A 112 35.69 -14.68 -34.36
CA ILE A 112 37.01 -14.35 -33.79
C ILE A 112 38.15 -15.02 -34.59
N GLN A 113 37.95 -16.23 -35.12
CA GLN A 113 38.93 -16.90 -35.97
C GLN A 113 39.06 -16.24 -37.36
N ALA A 114 37.95 -15.78 -37.94
CA ALA A 114 37.95 -15.06 -39.22
C ALA A 114 38.63 -13.69 -39.10
N GLU A 115 38.32 -12.92 -38.05
CA GLU A 115 38.96 -11.62 -37.80
C GLU A 115 40.47 -11.74 -37.51
N ARG A 116 40.92 -12.88 -36.96
CA ARG A 116 42.34 -13.18 -36.76
C ARG A 116 43.06 -13.66 -38.01
N ALA A 117 42.35 -14.27 -38.96
CA ALA A 117 42.91 -14.66 -40.25
C ALA A 117 43.10 -13.45 -41.19
N GLU A 118 42.23 -12.44 -41.09
CA GLU A 118 42.34 -11.19 -41.85
C GLU A 118 43.39 -10.21 -41.27
N ALA A 119 43.81 -10.41 -40.01
CA ALA A 119 44.82 -9.58 -39.34
C ALA A 119 46.26 -10.15 -39.44
N GLY A 120 46.48 -11.16 -40.28
CA GLY A 120 47.72 -11.95 -40.34
C GLY A 120 48.28 -12.21 -41.74
N GLU A 121 48.04 -11.31 -42.70
CA GLU A 121 48.81 -11.23 -43.94
C GLU A 121 49.47 -9.84 -44.03
N ASP A 122 50.68 -9.75 -43.46
CA ASP A 122 51.83 -8.97 -43.95
C ASP A 122 53.08 -9.33 -43.11
#